data_AF-A0A3B9GTQ1-F1
#
_entry.id   AF-A0A3B9GTQ1-F1
#
_cell.length_a   1.000
_cell.length_b   1.000
_cell.length_c   1.000
_cell.angle_alpha   90.00
_cell.angle_beta   90.00
_cell.angle_gamma   90.00
#
_symmetry.space_group_name_H-M   'P 1'
#
loop_
_entity.id
_entity.type
_entity.pdbx_description
1 polymer ?
#
loop_
_entity_poly.entity_id
_entity_poly.type
_entity_poly.pdbx_seq_one_letter_code
_entity_poly.pdbx_strand_id
1 'polypeptide(L)'
;MRRLDIHLKAGDRFDNVLSAVKASEPVDYYILDTEQKDRRLISVFIREGVEQVLMDNVQSALEGSNGWRISILPIEATAPKLEEATEGKQAKSQQATREEIYSDVKTGARLDRNFIVMVILSTIVATIGLNSDGVAAVIGAMVIAPLLGPVLGFSMGAALGDDGLLKQSTLTLAAGIGVALALSLALAFVLPINLESRELMTRAEVRLDGLA
;
A
#
# COMPACT_ATOMS: atom_id res chain seq x y z
N MET A 1 -12.89 -8.82 -9.03
CA MET A 1 -12.37 -9.28 -10.35
C MET A 1 -11.12 -8.49 -10.67
N ARG A 2 -10.15 -9.07 -11.39
CA ARG A 2 -8.91 -8.38 -11.78
C ARG A 2 -8.60 -8.57 -13.27
N ARG A 3 -7.86 -7.62 -13.84
CA ARG A 3 -7.27 -7.73 -15.18
C ARG A 3 -5.76 -7.88 -15.07
N LEU A 4 -5.20 -8.91 -15.69
CA LEU A 4 -3.76 -9.09 -15.87
C LEU A 4 -3.39 -8.78 -17.32
N ASP A 5 -2.51 -7.80 -17.50
CA ASP A 5 -1.94 -7.40 -18.77
C ASP A 5 -0.49 -7.93 -18.86
N ILE A 6 -0.27 -8.94 -19.70
CA ILE A 6 1.03 -9.61 -19.88
C ILE A 6 1.64 -9.13 -21.19
N HIS A 7 2.73 -8.38 -21.09
CA HIS A 7 3.52 -7.91 -22.22
C HIS A 7 4.73 -8.82 -22.43
N LEU A 8 4.89 -9.38 -23.62
CA LEU A 8 6.00 -10.29 -23.96
C LEU A 8 6.34 -10.25 -25.45
N LYS A 9 7.49 -10.83 -25.81
CA LYS A 9 7.86 -11.01 -27.22
C LYS A 9 7.04 -12.12 -27.87
N ALA A 10 6.69 -11.94 -29.15
CA ALA A 10 6.06 -12.96 -29.97
C ALA A 10 7.10 -14.06 -30.28
N GLY A 11 6.82 -15.31 -29.89
CA GLY A 11 7.68 -16.48 -30.06
C GLY A 11 7.20 -17.66 -29.22
N ASP A 12 7.95 -18.76 -29.13
CA ASP A 12 7.50 -20.03 -28.49
C ASP A 12 7.01 -19.89 -27.04
N ARG A 13 7.53 -18.88 -26.34
CA ARG A 13 7.16 -18.58 -24.94
C ARG A 13 5.75 -17.98 -24.83
N PHE A 14 5.26 -17.36 -25.91
CA PHE A 14 3.89 -16.89 -26.01
C PHE A 14 2.89 -18.05 -25.89
N ASP A 15 3.15 -19.17 -26.55
CA ASP A 15 2.25 -20.33 -26.51
C ASP A 15 2.23 -20.99 -25.13
N ASN A 16 3.37 -21.01 -24.44
CA ASN A 16 3.46 -21.49 -23.06
C ASN A 16 2.65 -20.60 -22.10
N VAL A 17 2.80 -19.28 -22.22
CA VAL A 17 2.01 -18.32 -21.42
C VAL A 17 0.52 -18.43 -21.75
N LEU A 18 0.16 -18.56 -23.03
CA LEU A 18 -1.24 -18.74 -23.44
C LEU A 18 -1.83 -20.03 -22.87
N SER A 19 -1.03 -21.09 -22.77
CA SER A 19 -1.44 -22.36 -22.16
C SER A 19 -1.67 -22.20 -20.66
N ALA A 20 -0.80 -21.48 -19.96
CA ALA A 20 -0.98 -21.14 -18.54
C ALA A 20 -2.23 -20.28 -18.30
N VAL A 21 -2.50 -19.31 -19.18
CA VAL A 21 -3.72 -18.50 -19.14
C VAL A 21 -4.95 -19.37 -19.31
N LYS A 22 -5.00 -20.24 -20.32
CA LYS A 22 -6.16 -21.13 -20.54
C LYS A 22 -6.39 -22.09 -19.38
N ALA A 23 -5.32 -22.60 -18.76
CA ALA A 23 -5.41 -23.50 -17.60
C ALA A 23 -5.97 -22.82 -16.34
N SER A 24 -5.93 -21.48 -16.27
CA SER A 24 -6.49 -20.71 -15.15
C SER A 24 -8.00 -20.49 -15.23
N GLU A 25 -8.67 -20.97 -16.28
CA GLU A 25 -10.10 -20.79 -16.55
C GLU A 25 -10.55 -19.31 -16.37
N PRO A 26 -9.97 -18.37 -17.16
CA PRO A 26 -10.28 -16.96 -17.02
C PRO A 26 -11.73 -16.69 -17.43
N VAL A 27 -12.28 -15.58 -16.93
CA VAL A 27 -13.60 -15.07 -17.34
C VAL A 27 -13.59 -14.75 -18.83
N ASP A 28 -12.53 -14.08 -19.28
CA ASP A 28 -12.27 -13.78 -20.68
C ASP A 28 -10.78 -13.45 -20.86
N TYR A 29 -10.28 -13.52 -22.09
CA TYR A 29 -8.96 -12.99 -22.43
C TYR A 29 -8.92 -12.58 -23.90
N TYR A 30 -8.10 -11.57 -24.21
CA TYR A 30 -7.83 -11.16 -25.58
C TYR A 30 -6.34 -10.91 -25.79
N ILE A 31 -5.95 -10.93 -27.07
CA ILE A 31 -4.57 -10.72 -27.50
C ILE A 31 -4.55 -9.51 -28.44
N LEU A 32 -3.65 -8.56 -28.17
CA LEU A 32 -3.38 -7.43 -29.05
C LEU A 32 -1.94 -7.50 -29.56
N ASP A 33 -1.76 -7.30 -30.86
CA ASP A 33 -0.45 -6.99 -31.42
C ASP A 33 -0.09 -5.54 -31.08
N THR A 34 1.17 -5.31 -30.71
CA THR A 34 1.64 -3.95 -30.39
C THR A 34 2.29 -3.31 -31.62
N GLU A 35 2.50 -1.99 -31.60
CA GLU A 35 3.27 -1.31 -32.68
C GLU A 35 4.68 -1.88 -32.84
N GLN A 36 5.25 -2.41 -31.75
CA GLN A 36 6.46 -3.22 -31.81
C GLN A 36 6.09 -4.60 -32.36
N LYS A 37 6.40 -4.84 -33.64
CA LYS A 37 6.02 -6.07 -34.37
C LYS A 37 6.47 -7.37 -33.70
N ASP A 38 7.48 -7.31 -32.84
CA ASP A 38 7.99 -8.45 -32.10
C ASP A 38 7.32 -8.66 -30.73
N ARG A 39 6.27 -7.90 -30.38
CA ARG A 39 5.62 -7.95 -29.06
C ARG A 39 4.11 -8.04 -29.14
N ARG A 40 3.57 -8.78 -28.18
CA ARG A 40 2.14 -8.99 -27.97
C ARG A 40 1.75 -8.65 -26.54
N LEU A 41 0.50 -8.23 -26.39
CA LEU A 41 -0.16 -8.03 -25.12
C LEU A 41 -1.25 -9.08 -24.98
N ILE A 42 -1.23 -9.82 -23.87
CA ILE A 42 -2.32 -10.71 -23.48
C ILE A 42 -3.02 -10.05 -22.29
N SER A 43 -4.28 -9.70 -22.46
CA SER A 43 -5.12 -9.17 -21.37
C SER A 43 -6.08 -10.24 -20.90
N VAL A 44 -6.03 -10.57 -19.62
CA VAL A 44 -6.77 -11.68 -19.00
C VAL A 44 -7.66 -11.15 -17.89
N PHE A 45 -8.95 -11.47 -17.93
CA PHE A 45 -9.93 -11.14 -16.90
C PHE A 45 -10.15 -12.36 -16.02
N ILE A 46 -9.87 -12.23 -14.73
CA ILE A 46 -9.90 -13.35 -13.79
C ILE A 46 -10.76 -13.03 -12.56
N ARG A 47 -11.40 -14.08 -12.04
CA ARG A 47 -12.14 -14.04 -10.77
C ARG A 47 -11.16 -13.94 -9.60
N GLU A 48 -11.68 -13.50 -8.45
CA GLU A 48 -10.89 -13.46 -7.22
C GLU A 48 -10.54 -14.87 -6.73
N GLY A 49 -9.29 -15.07 -6.33
CA GLY A 49 -8.76 -16.32 -5.77
C GLY A 49 -7.86 -17.13 -6.71
N VAL A 50 -7.79 -16.81 -8.02
CA VAL A 50 -6.92 -17.52 -8.99
C VAL A 50 -5.70 -16.70 -9.42
N GLU A 51 -5.60 -15.45 -8.97
CA GLU A 51 -4.63 -14.49 -9.52
C GLU A 51 -3.19 -14.87 -9.19
N GLN A 52 -2.93 -15.30 -7.95
CA GLN A 52 -1.58 -15.72 -7.56
C GLN A 52 -1.12 -16.96 -8.35
N VAL A 53 -2.01 -17.93 -8.56
CA VAL A 53 -1.69 -19.16 -9.32
C VAL A 53 -1.36 -18.83 -10.77
N LEU A 54 -2.14 -17.96 -11.40
CA LEU A 54 -1.85 -17.50 -12.76
C LEU A 54 -0.53 -16.73 -12.81
N MET A 55 -0.28 -15.83 -11.85
CA MET A 55 0.99 -15.09 -11.76
C MET A 55 2.19 -16.04 -11.65
N ASP A 56 2.15 -16.99 -10.72
CA ASP A 56 3.24 -17.95 -10.50
C ASP A 56 3.49 -18.80 -11.77
N ASN A 57 2.42 -19.25 -12.45
CA ASN A 57 2.54 -20.01 -13.69
C ASN A 57 3.11 -19.20 -14.85
N VAL A 58 2.68 -17.94 -15.00
CA VAL A 58 3.19 -17.03 -16.06
C VAL A 58 4.64 -16.67 -15.78
N GLN A 59 5.00 -16.37 -14.53
CA GLN A 59 6.39 -16.11 -14.13
C GLN A 59 7.27 -17.32 -14.42
N SER A 60 6.83 -18.53 -14.03
CA SER A 60 7.52 -19.79 -14.31
C SER A 60 7.70 -20.03 -15.83
N ALA A 61 6.65 -19.79 -16.62
CA ALA A 61 6.70 -19.92 -18.07
C ALA A 61 7.66 -18.91 -18.74
N LEU A 62 7.95 -17.79 -18.07
CA LEU A 62 8.80 -16.69 -18.56
C LEU A 62 10.17 -16.64 -17.87
N GLU A 63 10.53 -17.62 -17.04
CA GLU A 63 11.83 -17.72 -16.36
C GLU A 63 13.01 -17.73 -17.34
N GLY A 64 13.95 -16.81 -17.17
CA GLY A 64 15.12 -16.68 -18.03
C GLY A 64 14.90 -15.90 -19.34
N SER A 65 13.70 -15.37 -19.59
CA SER A 65 13.47 -14.41 -20.68
C SER A 65 13.49 -12.98 -20.16
N ASN A 66 14.06 -12.07 -20.95
CA ASN A 66 14.10 -10.64 -20.64
C ASN A 66 13.04 -9.87 -21.43
N GLY A 67 12.63 -8.72 -20.89
CA GLY A 67 11.73 -7.80 -21.59
C GLY A 67 10.26 -8.21 -21.57
N TRP A 68 9.84 -9.04 -20.62
CA TRP A 68 8.42 -9.22 -20.31
C TRP A 68 8.01 -8.34 -19.13
N ARG A 69 6.72 -8.05 -19.03
CA ARG A 69 6.11 -7.30 -17.91
C ARG A 69 4.71 -7.83 -17.68
N ILE A 70 4.32 -7.94 -16.41
CA ILE A 70 2.93 -8.18 -16.04
C ILE A 70 2.43 -6.94 -15.31
N SER A 71 1.24 -6.49 -15.65
CA SER A 71 0.54 -5.40 -15.00
C SER A 71 -0.77 -5.93 -14.46
N ILE A 72 -1.04 -5.68 -13.18
CA ILE A 72 -2.27 -6.11 -12.52
C ILE A 72 -3.12 -4.87 -12.29
N LEU A 73 -4.37 -4.91 -12.74
CA LEU A 73 -5.32 -3.83 -12.58
C LEU A 73 -6.56 -4.33 -11.83
N PRO A 74 -6.96 -3.69 -10.73
CA PRO A 74 -8.23 -3.97 -10.09
C PRO A 74 -9.38 -3.52 -11.01
N ILE A 75 -10.42 -4.35 -11.14
CA ILE A 75 -11.64 -3.95 -11.85
C ILE A 75 -12.63 -3.45 -10.80
N GLU A 76 -12.82 -2.13 -10.76
CA GLU A 76 -13.65 -1.47 -9.75
C GLU A 76 -15.14 -1.80 -9.88
N ALA A 77 -15.61 -2.03 -11.10
CA ALA A 77 -17.01 -2.36 -11.37
C ALA A 77 -17.16 -3.19 -12.65
N THR A 78 -18.15 -4.08 -12.66
CA THR A 78 -18.60 -4.82 -13.85
C THR A 78 -20.12 -4.70 -13.97
N ALA A 79 -20.63 -4.45 -15.17
CA ALA A 79 -22.05 -4.44 -15.45
C ALA A 79 -22.35 -5.36 -16.66
N PRO A 80 -23.26 -6.36 -16.53
CA PRO A 80 -23.97 -6.77 -15.32
C PRO A 80 -23.03 -7.35 -14.25
N LYS A 81 -23.45 -7.36 -12.97
CA LYS A 81 -22.64 -7.92 -11.89
C LYS A 81 -22.51 -9.43 -12.14
N LEU A 82 -21.29 -9.91 -12.40
CA LEU A 82 -21.08 -11.36 -12.52
C LEU A 82 -21.40 -12.00 -11.17
N GLU A 83 -22.20 -13.06 -11.17
CA GLU A 83 -22.39 -13.88 -9.98
C GLU A 83 -21.03 -14.44 -9.56
N GLU A 84 -20.55 -13.97 -8.41
CA GLU A 84 -19.46 -14.61 -7.67
C GLU A 84 -19.98 -16.00 -7.30
N ALA A 85 -19.21 -17.05 -7.59
CA ALA A 85 -19.64 -18.43 -7.38
C ALA A 85 -20.15 -18.60 -5.93
N THR A 86 -21.47 -18.71 -5.80
CA THR A 86 -22.19 -18.68 -4.54
C THR A 86 -22.02 -20.03 -3.83
N GLU A 87 -20.87 -20.27 -3.20
CA GLU A 87 -20.72 -21.38 -2.25
C GLU A 87 -19.64 -21.09 -1.19
N GLY A 88 -20.10 -20.58 -0.05
CA GLY A 88 -19.59 -21.06 1.23
C GLY A 88 -18.41 -20.35 1.90
N LYS A 89 -18.06 -19.09 1.57
CA LYS A 89 -17.16 -18.30 2.44
C LYS A 89 -17.54 -16.82 2.51
N GLN A 90 -18.24 -16.45 3.60
CA GLN A 90 -18.11 -15.11 4.15
C GLN A 90 -16.60 -14.79 4.29
N ALA A 91 -16.18 -13.68 3.69
CA ALA A 91 -14.89 -13.02 3.95
C ALA A 91 -13.61 -13.86 3.75
N LYS A 92 -13.49 -14.67 2.68
CA LYS A 92 -12.14 -14.97 2.18
C LYS A 92 -11.65 -13.80 1.34
N SER A 93 -10.98 -12.89 2.07
CA SER A 93 -10.04 -11.87 1.63
C SER A 93 -10.11 -11.48 0.15
N GLN A 94 -10.32 -10.18 -0.10
CA GLN A 94 -9.58 -9.48 -1.14
C GLN A 94 -8.09 -9.77 -0.93
N GLN A 95 -7.61 -10.89 -1.45
CA GLN A 95 -6.25 -11.37 -1.26
C GLN A 95 -5.44 -10.61 -2.32
N ALA A 96 -4.94 -9.44 -1.94
CA ALA A 96 -3.98 -8.72 -2.77
C ALA A 96 -2.79 -9.66 -3.05
N THR A 97 -2.30 -9.64 -4.28
CA THR A 97 -1.12 -10.44 -4.64
C THR A 97 0.09 -9.96 -3.84
N ARG A 98 1.11 -10.81 -3.71
CA ARG A 98 2.34 -10.42 -2.97
C ARG A 98 2.96 -9.16 -3.56
N GLU A 99 2.93 -9.05 -4.88
CA GLU A 99 3.43 -7.92 -5.65
C GLU A 99 2.61 -6.65 -5.42
N GLU A 100 1.28 -6.75 -5.31
CA GLU A 100 0.42 -5.62 -4.95
C GLU A 100 0.69 -5.13 -3.54
N ILE A 101 0.73 -6.04 -2.56
CA ILE A 101 1.01 -5.66 -1.16
C ILE A 101 2.36 -4.96 -1.07
N TYR A 102 3.40 -5.51 -1.72
CA TYR A 102 4.72 -4.88 -1.74
C TYR A 102 4.68 -3.51 -2.44
N SER A 103 3.97 -3.38 -3.56
CA SER A 103 3.83 -2.12 -4.29
C SER A 103 3.11 -1.05 -3.47
N ASP A 104 2.03 -1.42 -2.78
CA ASP A 104 1.24 -0.53 -1.93
C ASP A 104 2.06 -0.03 -0.74
N VAL A 105 2.73 -0.96 -0.04
CA VAL A 105 3.61 -0.62 1.09
C VAL A 105 4.77 0.27 0.64
N LYS A 106 5.40 -0.05 -0.49
CA LYS A 106 6.49 0.75 -1.06
C LYS A 106 6.04 2.14 -1.48
N THR A 107 4.81 2.28 -1.95
CA THR A 107 4.24 3.59 -2.34
C THR A 107 3.88 4.40 -1.11
N GLY A 108 3.27 3.78 -0.09
CA GLY A 108 2.93 4.43 1.18
C GLY A 108 4.13 4.82 2.04
N ALA A 109 5.30 4.20 1.83
CA ALA A 109 6.53 4.53 2.56
C ALA A 109 7.32 5.73 1.98
N ARG A 110 6.88 6.30 0.86
CA ARG A 110 7.61 7.39 0.20
C ARG A 110 7.46 8.70 0.97
N LEU A 111 8.56 9.44 1.04
CA LEU A 111 8.54 10.83 1.47
C LEU A 111 8.05 11.69 0.30
N ASP A 112 6.82 12.16 0.39
CA ASP A 112 6.23 13.08 -0.58
C ASP A 112 5.67 14.35 0.08
N ARG A 113 5.28 15.32 -0.75
CA ARG A 113 4.77 16.60 -0.29
C ARG A 113 3.44 16.46 0.46
N ASN A 114 2.59 15.52 0.04
CA ASN A 114 1.30 15.28 0.67
C ASN A 114 1.50 14.73 2.08
N PHE A 115 2.42 13.78 2.24
CA PHE A 115 2.84 13.25 3.54
C PHE A 115 3.26 14.37 4.50
N ILE A 116 4.16 15.27 4.06
CA ILE A 116 4.61 16.40 4.89
C ILE A 116 3.46 17.34 5.26
N VAL A 117 2.58 17.68 4.32
CA VAL A 117 1.42 18.54 4.59
C VAL A 117 0.47 17.89 5.59
N MET A 118 0.17 16.60 5.44
CA MET A 118 -0.68 15.86 6.38
C MET A 118 -0.05 15.79 7.78
N VAL A 119 1.26 15.59 7.89
CA VAL A 119 1.98 15.64 9.17
C VAL A 119 1.87 17.02 9.82
N ILE A 120 2.05 18.11 9.06
CA ILE A 120 1.90 19.48 9.55
C ILE A 120 0.48 19.72 10.07
N LEU A 121 -0.53 19.39 9.28
CA LEU A 121 -1.93 19.58 9.64
C LEU A 121 -2.33 18.74 10.86
N SER A 122 -1.95 17.46 10.88
CA SER A 122 -2.18 16.57 12.03
C SER A 122 -1.50 17.11 13.29
N THR A 123 -0.27 17.62 13.19
CA THR A 123 0.45 18.21 14.33
C THR A 123 -0.27 19.43 14.88
N ILE A 124 -0.73 20.35 14.01
CA ILE A 124 -1.49 21.53 14.45
C ILE A 124 -2.78 21.11 15.17
N VAL A 125 -3.54 20.20 14.57
CA VAL A 125 -4.80 19.70 15.14
C VAL A 125 -4.54 18.97 16.45
N ALA A 126 -3.48 18.17 16.55
CA ALA A 126 -3.07 17.48 17.77
C ALA A 126 -2.68 18.48 18.86
N THR A 127 -1.87 19.49 18.55
CA THR A 127 -1.47 20.50 19.53
C THR A 127 -2.67 21.26 20.09
N ILE A 128 -3.59 21.72 19.23
CA ILE A 128 -4.80 22.42 19.67
C ILE A 128 -5.72 21.47 20.44
N GLY A 129 -5.93 20.26 19.92
CA GLY A 129 -6.80 19.25 20.53
C GLY A 129 -6.33 18.84 21.91
N LEU A 130 -5.02 18.66 22.09
CA LEU A 130 -4.44 18.43 23.40
C LEU A 130 -4.63 19.67 24.29
N ASN A 131 -4.29 20.88 23.84
CA ASN A 131 -4.41 22.10 24.65
C ASN A 131 -5.83 22.45 25.12
N SER A 132 -6.85 21.98 24.39
CA SER A 132 -8.25 22.24 24.69
C SER A 132 -8.98 21.04 25.32
N ASP A 133 -8.28 19.98 25.76
CA ASP A 133 -8.89 18.73 26.27
C ASP A 133 -9.89 18.08 25.29
N GLY A 134 -9.66 18.27 23.99
CA GLY A 134 -10.52 17.80 22.92
C GLY A 134 -10.13 16.41 22.42
N VAL A 135 -10.57 15.36 23.11
CA VAL A 135 -10.33 13.95 22.71
C VAL A 135 -10.69 13.70 21.24
N ALA A 136 -11.81 14.25 20.77
CA ALA A 136 -12.24 14.12 19.38
C ALA A 136 -11.22 14.70 18.37
N ALA A 137 -10.60 15.84 18.69
CA ALA A 137 -9.56 16.44 17.85
C ALA A 137 -8.26 15.63 17.88
N VAL A 138 -7.89 15.08 19.04
CA VAL A 138 -6.71 14.21 19.19
C VAL A 138 -6.88 12.93 18.37
N ILE A 139 -8.06 12.29 18.43
CA ILE A 139 -8.38 11.12 17.60
C ILE A 139 -8.40 11.50 16.12
N GLY A 140 -8.98 12.64 15.76
CA GLY A 140 -8.98 13.16 14.39
C GLY A 140 -7.55 13.33 13.84
N ALA A 141 -6.63 13.86 14.64
CA ALA A 141 -5.23 13.99 14.25
C ALA A 141 -4.56 12.64 13.96
N MET A 142 -4.89 11.58 14.71
CA MET A 142 -4.39 10.22 14.46
C MET A 142 -4.85 9.67 13.11
N VAL A 143 -6.09 9.97 12.71
CA VAL A 143 -6.65 9.52 11.41
C VAL A 143 -6.02 10.28 10.24
N ILE A 144 -5.67 11.56 10.45
CA ILE A 144 -5.05 12.39 9.41
C ILE A 144 -3.58 11.99 9.18
N ALA A 145 -2.86 11.57 10.22
CA ALA A 145 -1.43 11.31 10.15
C ALA A 145 -1.10 10.06 9.31
N PRO A 146 -0.38 10.19 8.18
CA PRO A 146 -0.05 9.08 7.28
C PRO A 146 1.16 8.26 7.74
N LEU A 147 1.41 8.16 9.06
CA LEU A 147 2.62 7.53 9.61
C LEU A 147 2.64 6.00 9.45
N LEU A 148 1.47 5.39 9.23
CA LEU A 148 1.34 3.94 9.10
C LEU A 148 2.07 3.40 7.85
N GLY A 149 2.08 4.14 6.74
CA GLY A 149 2.75 3.72 5.50
C GLY A 149 4.25 3.49 5.70
N PRO A 150 5.02 4.47 6.19
CA PRO A 150 6.44 4.30 6.48
C PRO A 150 6.76 3.25 7.55
N VAL A 151 5.90 3.07 8.57
CA VAL A 151 6.07 1.99 9.56
C VAL A 151 5.95 0.61 8.90
N LEU A 152 4.91 0.40 8.08
CA LEU A 152 4.75 -0.86 7.34
C LEU A 152 5.90 -1.09 6.34
N GLY A 153 6.34 -0.03 5.67
CA GLY A 153 7.51 -0.08 4.77
C GLY A 153 8.77 -0.52 5.48
N PHE A 154 9.02 0.02 6.67
CA PHE A 154 10.17 -0.38 7.49
C PHE A 154 10.08 -1.85 7.91
N SER A 155 8.94 -2.29 8.43
CA SER A 155 8.73 -3.68 8.83
C SER A 155 8.87 -4.65 7.65
N MET A 156 8.33 -4.31 6.48
CA MET A 156 8.41 -5.15 5.28
C MET A 156 9.82 -5.17 4.69
N GLY A 157 10.51 -4.03 4.66
CA GLY A 157 11.91 -3.94 4.26
C GLY A 157 12.82 -4.77 5.17
N ALA A 158 12.58 -4.72 6.49
CA ALA A 158 13.31 -5.52 7.46
C ALA A 158 13.03 -7.02 7.30
N ALA A 159 11.77 -7.40 7.07
CA ALA A 159 11.37 -8.81 6.90
C ALA A 159 11.92 -9.44 5.60
N LEU A 160 11.98 -8.66 4.51
CA LEU A 160 12.46 -9.11 3.20
C LEU A 160 13.97 -8.89 2.98
N GLY A 161 14.66 -8.17 3.87
CA GLY A 161 16.05 -7.77 3.67
C GLY A 161 16.24 -6.75 2.55
N ASP A 162 15.22 -5.94 2.24
CA ASP A 162 15.28 -4.89 1.23
C ASP A 162 15.86 -3.61 1.83
N ASP A 163 17.19 -3.46 1.75
CA ASP A 163 17.92 -2.28 2.24
C ASP A 163 17.43 -0.96 1.63
N GLY A 164 16.93 -0.99 0.39
CA GLY A 164 16.41 0.19 -0.29
C GLY A 164 15.12 0.67 0.34
N LEU A 165 14.15 -0.25 0.51
CA LEU A 165 12.88 0.03 1.18
C LEU A 165 13.08 0.38 2.66
N LEU A 166 14.01 -0.29 3.34
CA LEU A 166 14.34 -0.02 4.74
C LEU A 166 14.85 1.41 4.91
N LYS A 167 15.90 1.81 4.18
CA LYS A 167 16.48 3.16 4.25
C LYS A 167 15.46 4.24 3.88
N GLN A 168 14.68 4.00 2.83
CA GLN A 168 13.64 4.93 2.41
C GLN A 168 12.60 5.14 3.52
N SER A 169 12.08 4.04 4.08
CA SER A 169 11.05 4.08 5.12
C SER A 169 11.57 4.75 6.40
N THR A 170 12.80 4.44 6.82
CA THR A 170 13.44 5.09 7.97
C THR A 170 13.62 6.59 7.74
N LEU A 171 14.05 7.01 6.55
CA LEU A 171 14.21 8.43 6.22
C LEU A 171 12.86 9.16 6.26
N THR A 172 11.81 8.56 5.69
CA THR A 172 10.46 9.13 5.73
C THR A 172 9.93 9.25 7.16
N LEU A 173 10.13 8.23 8.01
CA LEU A 173 9.77 8.28 9.43
C LEU A 173 10.53 9.37 10.18
N ALA A 174 11.85 9.43 10.01
CA ALA A 174 12.68 10.44 10.66
C ALA A 174 12.30 11.86 10.23
N ALA A 175 12.01 12.06 8.94
CA ALA A 175 11.53 13.34 8.42
C ALA A 175 10.16 13.73 9.00
N GLY A 176 9.21 12.78 9.05
CA GLY A 176 7.89 13.01 9.63
C GLY A 176 7.96 13.38 11.11
N ILE A 177 8.73 12.61 11.91
CA ILE A 177 8.96 12.89 13.33
C ILE A 177 9.65 14.25 13.50
N GLY A 178 10.70 14.52 12.71
CA GLY A 178 11.45 15.77 12.78
C GLY A 178 10.56 17.00 12.50
N VAL A 179 9.71 16.93 11.47
CA VAL A 179 8.76 18.00 11.14
C VAL A 179 7.72 18.17 12.26
N ALA A 180 7.15 17.08 12.77
CA ALA A 180 6.17 17.14 13.84
C ALA A 180 6.76 17.75 15.13
N LEU A 181 7.98 17.36 15.51
CA LEU A 181 8.68 17.90 16.68
C LEU A 181 9.06 19.37 16.51
N ALA A 182 9.61 19.75 15.35
CA ALA A 182 9.98 21.13 15.09
C ALA A 182 8.75 22.05 15.11
N LEU A 183 7.65 21.59 14.51
CA LEU A 183 6.41 22.37 14.45
C LEU A 183 5.71 22.43 15.80
N SER A 184 5.63 21.33 16.56
CA SER A 184 5.02 21.34 17.89
C SER A 184 5.80 22.24 18.86
N LEU A 185 7.14 22.22 18.78
CA LEU A 185 7.99 23.13 19.53
C LEU A 185 7.74 24.60 19.15
N ALA A 186 7.65 24.91 17.85
CA ALA A 186 7.35 26.26 17.39
C ALA A 186 5.96 26.74 17.86
N LEU A 187 4.95 25.86 17.80
CA LEU A 187 3.59 26.15 18.28
C LEU A 187 3.55 26.36 19.80
N ALA A 188 4.35 25.63 20.57
CA ALA A 188 4.44 25.78 22.01
C ALA A 188 4.93 27.18 22.46
N PHE A 189 5.75 27.86 21.64
CA PHE A 189 6.17 29.24 21.92
C PHE A 189 5.10 30.29 21.61
N VAL A 190 4.14 29.96 20.73
CA VAL A 190 3.11 30.90 20.26
C VAL A 190 1.80 30.72 21.03
N LEU A 191 1.45 29.48 21.38
CA LEU A 191 0.20 29.15 22.07
C LEU A 191 0.35 29.26 23.60
N PRO A 192 -0.63 29.85 24.30
CA PRO A 192 -0.68 29.75 25.75
C PRO A 192 -1.00 28.29 26.13
N ILE A 193 -0.01 27.64 26.75
CA ILE A 193 -0.13 26.23 27.16
C ILE A 193 -1.08 26.14 28.36
N ASN A 194 -2.15 25.38 28.19
CA ASN A 194 -3.10 25.10 29.25
C ASN A 194 -2.61 23.91 30.09
N LEU A 195 -2.01 24.21 31.24
CA LEU A 195 -1.53 23.19 32.19
C LEU A 195 -2.67 22.49 32.95
N GLU A 196 -3.91 22.95 32.84
CA GLU A 196 -5.08 22.25 33.40
C GLU A 196 -5.58 21.15 32.47
N SER A 197 -5.09 21.10 31.23
CA SER A 197 -5.48 20.07 30.29
C SER A 197 -5.05 18.68 30.75
N ARG A 198 -6.03 17.80 30.96
CA ARG A 198 -5.79 16.40 31.29
C ARG A 198 -5.14 15.64 30.15
N GLU A 199 -5.56 15.87 28.90
CA GLU A 199 -5.01 15.19 27.72
C GLU A 199 -3.53 15.53 27.49
N LEU A 200 -3.11 16.77 27.76
CA LEU A 200 -1.70 17.15 27.76
C LEU A 200 -0.95 16.54 28.94
N MET A 201 -1.45 16.76 30.15
CA MET A 201 -0.67 16.45 31.36
C MET A 201 -0.46 14.95 31.56
N THR A 202 -1.46 14.14 31.22
CA THR A 202 -1.36 12.66 31.30
C THR A 202 -0.27 12.08 30.38
N ARG A 203 0.12 12.80 29.32
CA ARG A 203 1.19 12.39 28.39
C ARG A 203 2.55 13.01 28.73
N ALA A 204 2.57 14.03 29.59
CA ALA A 204 3.79 14.66 30.09
C ALA A 204 4.26 14.05 31.42
N GLU A 205 3.37 13.38 32.15
CA GLU A 205 3.68 12.76 33.43
C GLU A 205 4.52 11.47 33.26
N VAL A 206 5.74 11.47 33.79
CA VAL A 206 6.61 10.30 33.83
C VAL A 206 6.31 9.50 35.10
N ARG A 207 5.47 8.46 34.96
CA ARG A 207 5.05 7.57 36.05
C ARG A 207 6.06 6.44 36.25
N LEU A 208 6.81 6.50 37.36
CA LEU A 208 7.79 5.46 37.75
C LEU A 208 7.15 4.29 38.52
N ASP A 209 5.92 4.48 38.99
CA ASP A 209 5.12 3.51 39.75
C ASP A 209 4.61 2.33 38.90
N GLY A 210 4.65 2.42 37.57
CA GLY A 210 4.34 1.32 36.66
C GLY A 210 5.51 0.36 36.37
N LEU A 211 6.68 0.59 36.97
CA LEU A 211 7.91 -0.22 36.76
C LEU A 211 8.20 -1.21 37.90
N ALA A 212 7.35 -1.26 38.94
CA ALA A 212 7.49 -2.15 40.09
C ALA A 212 6.46 -3.30 40.06
#